data_AF-A0A2V1DCI6-F1
#
_entry.id   AF-A0A2V1DCI6-F1
#
_cell.length_a   1.000
_cell.length_b   1.000
_cell.length_c   1.000
_cell.angle_alpha   90.00
_cell.angle_beta   90.00
_cell.angle_gamma   90.00
#
_symmetry.space_group_name_H-M   'P 1'
#
loop_
_entity.id
_entity.type
_entity.pdbx_description
1 polymer ?
#
loop_
_entity_poly.entity_id
_entity_poly.type
_entity_poly.pdbx_seq_one_letter_code
_entity_poly.pdbx_strand_id
1 'polypeptide(L)'
;MINDYYNKWLKNFLQRRLTVSSDILFAFDGALSASRRHLGDFHHGLPITYFCEALHWLVGQSSMYHGTDPYQGLTQRRYGFPSWSWTGW
;
A
#
# COMPACT_ATOMS: atom_id res chain seq x y z
N MET A 1 -4.78 14.22 -1.83
CA MET A 1 -3.61 14.90 -1.25
C MET A 1 -2.45 13.94 -0.95
N ILE A 2 -2.56 12.96 -0.02
CA ILE A 2 -1.48 12.01 0.27
C ILE A 2 -1.19 11.05 -0.89
N ASN A 3 -2.24 10.56 -1.56
CA ASN A 3 -2.10 9.69 -2.74
C ASN A 3 -1.44 10.40 -3.93
N ASP A 4 -1.70 11.70 -4.11
CA ASP A 4 -1.09 12.49 -5.19
C ASP A 4 0.41 12.66 -4.99
N TYR A 5 0.84 12.82 -3.73
CA TYR A 5 2.25 12.91 -3.39
C TYR A 5 2.96 11.57 -3.64
N TYR A 6 2.40 10.47 -3.16
CA TYR A 6 2.94 9.13 -3.39
C TYR A 6 3.03 8.82 -4.90
N ASN A 7 1.98 9.10 -5.66
CA ASN A 7 1.95 8.87 -7.11
C ASN A 7 3.00 9.70 -7.87
N LYS A 8 3.16 10.98 -7.53
CA LYS A 8 4.21 11.82 -8.14
C LYS A 8 5.61 11.33 -7.77
N TRP A 9 5.82 10.97 -6.51
CA TRP A 9 7.10 10.46 -6.03
C TRP A 9 7.45 9.12 -6.72
N LEU A 10 6.53 8.16 -6.76
CA LEU A 10 6.71 6.87 -7.42
C LEU A 10 7.02 7.05 -8.90
N LYS A 11 6.28 7.93 -9.60
CA LYS A 11 6.54 8.25 -11.01
C LYS A 11 7.97 8.76 -11.22
N ASN A 12 8.43 9.67 -10.37
CA ASN A 12 9.80 10.18 -10.44
C ASN A 12 10.83 9.08 -10.09
N PHE A 13 10.53 8.22 -9.12
CA PHE A 13 11.40 7.11 -8.72
C PHE A 13 11.62 6.13 -9.88
N LEU A 14 10.54 5.72 -10.57
CA LEU A 14 10.59 4.78 -11.69
C LEU A 14 11.35 5.32 -12.91
N GLN A 15 11.47 6.65 -13.03
CA GLN A 15 12.23 7.30 -14.10
C GLN A 15 13.73 7.42 -13.80
N ARG A 16 14.18 7.06 -12.59
CA ARG A 16 15.58 7.19 -12.21
C ARG A 16 16.45 6.24 -13.02
N ARG A 17 17.51 6.77 -13.61
CA ARG A 17 18.64 5.96 -14.10
C ARG A 17 19.50 5.56 -12.91
N LEU A 18 19.37 4.31 -12.50
CA LEU A 18 20.16 3.75 -11.40
C LEU A 18 21.59 3.45 -11.88
N THR A 19 22.56 3.78 -11.04
CA THR A 19 23.96 3.36 -11.26
C THR A 19 24.11 1.85 -11.15
N VAL A 20 23.33 1.23 -10.25
CA VAL A 20 23.28 -0.21 -10.01
C VAL A 20 21.82 -0.65 -10.08
N SER A 21 21.41 -1.19 -11.22
CA SER A 21 19.99 -1.53 -11.46
C SER A 21 19.45 -2.62 -10.55
N SER A 22 20.31 -3.52 -10.03
CA SER A 22 19.91 -4.57 -9.09
C SER A 22 19.38 -4.02 -7.77
N ASP A 23 19.77 -2.80 -7.41
CA ASP A 23 19.45 -2.21 -6.11
C ASP A 23 18.11 -1.48 -6.09
N ILE A 24 17.36 -1.53 -7.19
CA ILE A 24 16.09 -0.80 -7.33
C ILE A 24 15.11 -1.11 -6.19
N LEU A 25 15.02 -2.38 -5.78
CA LEU A 25 14.10 -2.79 -4.71
C LEU A 25 14.58 -2.31 -3.34
N PHE A 26 15.88 -2.38 -3.06
CA PHE A 26 16.45 -1.87 -1.79
C PHE A 26 16.32 -0.36 -1.69
N ALA A 27 16.57 0.36 -2.79
CA ALA A 27 16.39 1.81 -2.85
C ALA A 27 14.91 2.19 -2.68
N PHE A 28 13.99 1.41 -3.26
CA PHE A 28 12.56 1.62 -3.11
C PHE A 28 12.11 1.37 -1.67
N ASP A 29 12.50 0.25 -1.08
CA ASP A 29 12.19 -0.12 0.31
C ASP A 29 12.72 0.90 1.32
N GLY A 30 13.94 1.41 1.11
CA GLY A 30 14.49 2.50 1.93
C GLY A 30 13.64 3.77 1.87
N ALA A 31 13.11 4.11 0.69
CA ALA A 31 12.26 5.28 0.55
C ALA A 31 10.84 5.07 1.11
N LEU A 32 10.28 3.87 1.01
CA LEU A 32 9.03 3.51 1.71
C LEU A 32 9.22 3.62 3.23
N SER A 33 10.31 3.06 3.74
CA SER A 33 10.67 3.13 5.16
C SER A 33 10.79 4.58 5.66
N ALA A 34 11.43 5.46 4.87
CA ALA A 34 11.54 6.88 5.19
C ALA A 34 10.20 7.63 5.14
N SER A 35 9.27 7.20 4.31
CA SER A 35 7.96 7.86 4.11
C SER A 35 6.85 7.32 5.02
N ARG A 36 7.08 6.20 5.73
CA ARG A 36 6.11 5.54 6.62
C ARG A 36 5.44 6.46 7.64
N ARG A 37 6.19 7.41 8.21
CA ARG A 37 5.65 8.40 9.17
C ARG A 37 4.59 9.33 8.58
N HIS A 38 4.59 9.52 7.26
CA HIS A 38 3.69 10.45 6.56
C HIS A 38 2.60 9.71 5.78
N LEU A 39 2.91 8.54 5.21
CA LEU A 39 2.01 7.78 4.35
C LEU A 39 1.34 6.60 5.06
N GLY A 40 1.78 6.27 6.27
CA GLY A 40 1.34 5.09 7.00
C GLY A 40 2.02 3.83 6.49
N ASP A 41 1.36 2.70 6.72
CA ASP A 41 1.87 1.39 6.35
C ASP A 41 1.62 1.06 4.88
N PHE A 42 2.43 0.14 4.35
CA PHE A 42 2.42 -0.24 2.94
C PHE A 42 2.11 -1.73 2.79
N HIS A 43 1.35 -2.07 1.76
CA HIS A 43 1.09 -3.43 1.31
C HIS A 43 1.62 -3.59 -0.11
N HIS A 44 2.63 -4.45 -0.30
CA HIS A 44 3.33 -4.65 -1.58
C HIS A 44 3.79 -3.32 -2.25
N GLY A 45 4.22 -2.36 -1.43
CA GLY A 45 4.69 -1.05 -1.86
C GLY A 45 3.59 0.00 -2.04
N LEU A 46 2.30 -0.36 -1.98
CA LEU A 46 1.20 0.62 -2.03
C LEU A 46 0.81 1.05 -0.61
N PRO A 47 0.58 2.35 -0.34
CA PRO A 47 -0.05 2.77 0.90
C PRO A 47 -1.36 2.01 1.13
N ILE A 48 -1.56 1.44 2.32
CA ILE A 48 -2.73 0.59 2.61
C ILE A 48 -4.03 1.38 2.42
N THR A 49 -4.05 2.64 2.87
CA THR A 49 -5.13 3.60 2.62
C THR A 49 -5.53 3.64 1.15
N TYR A 50 -4.54 3.83 0.27
CA TYR A 50 -4.75 3.92 -1.16
C TYR A 50 -5.23 2.59 -1.76
N PHE A 51 -4.68 1.47 -1.30
CA PHE A 51 -5.12 0.14 -1.71
C PHE A 51 -6.60 -0.10 -1.35
N CYS A 52 -6.99 0.18 -0.11
CA CYS A 52 -8.38 0.01 0.34
C CYS A 52 -9.34 0.97 -0.38
N GLU A 53 -8.94 2.23 -0.59
CA GLU A 53 -9.72 3.21 -1.37
C GLU A 53 -9.95 2.73 -2.81
N ALA A 54 -8.92 2.22 -3.49
CA ALA A 54 -9.03 1.72 -4.86
C ALA A 54 -9.99 0.51 -4.97
N LEU A 55 -10.13 -0.26 -3.90
CA LEU A 55 -11.03 -1.41 -3.83
C LEU A 55 -12.41 -1.05 -3.25
N HIS A 56 -12.65 0.24 -2.96
CA HIS A 56 -13.85 0.73 -2.26
C HIS A 56 -14.15 0.00 -0.95
N TRP A 57 -13.12 -0.51 -0.28
CA TRP A 57 -13.28 -1.08 1.04
C TRP A 57 -13.45 0.06 2.04
N LEU A 58 -14.68 0.25 2.50
CA LEU A 58 -15.01 1.24 3.51
C LEU A 58 -14.29 0.90 4.81
N VAL A 59 -13.28 1.70 5.14
CA VAL A 59 -12.69 1.74 6.47
C VAL A 59 -13.68 2.49 7.35
N GLY A 60 -14.76 1.81 7.76
CA GLY A 60 -15.74 2.40 8.65
C GLY A 60 -15.09 2.68 10.01
N GLN A 61 -15.35 3.85 10.59
CA GLN A 61 -15.09 4.14 12.01
C GLN A 61 -15.80 3.15 12.97
N SER A 62 -16.70 2.32 12.42
CA SER A 62 -17.47 1.30 13.09
C SER A 62 -17.26 -0.08 12.44
N SER A 63 -16.06 -0.43 12.02
CA SER A 63 -15.77 -1.85 11.79
C SER A 63 -15.88 -2.54 13.15
N MET A 64 -16.64 -3.61 13.22
CA MET A 64 -16.85 -4.45 14.41
C MET A 64 -15.54 -5.14 14.89
N TYR A 65 -14.40 -4.74 14.32
CA TYR A 65 -13.05 -5.13 14.68
C TYR A 65 -12.50 -4.10 15.67
N HIS A 66 -12.55 -4.45 16.96
CA HIS A 66 -11.85 -3.76 18.05
C HIS A 66 -10.31 -3.95 17.96
N GLY A 67 -9.73 -3.71 16.79
CA GLY A 67 -8.29 -3.73 16.56
C GLY A 67 -7.69 -2.34 16.67
N THR A 68 -6.45 -2.24 17.14
CA THR A 68 -5.66 -0.98 17.12
C THR A 68 -5.32 -0.52 15.70
N ASP A 69 -5.52 -1.38 14.69
CA ASP A 69 -5.26 -1.10 13.28
C ASP A 69 -6.58 -1.11 12.48
N PRO A 70 -7.01 0.02 11.90
CA PRO A 70 -8.24 0.11 11.11
C PRO A 70 -8.21 -0.71 9.81
N TYR A 71 -7.03 -1.22 9.41
CA TYR A 71 -6.86 -2.03 8.19
C TYR A 71 -6.68 -3.53 8.47
N GLN A 72 -6.81 -3.96 9.72
CA GLN A 72 -6.61 -5.36 10.11
C GLN A 72 -7.53 -6.29 9.32
N GLY A 73 -6.94 -7.26 8.60
CA GLY A 73 -7.66 -8.23 7.78
C GLY A 73 -8.10 -7.72 6.40
N LEU A 74 -7.96 -6.42 6.10
CA LEU A 74 -8.22 -5.89 4.75
C LEU A 74 -7.08 -6.23 3.78
N THR A 75 -5.84 -6.35 4.25
CA THR A 75 -4.71 -6.74 3.38
C THR A 75 -4.48 -8.25 3.34
N GLN A 76 -5.43 -9.05 3.83
CA GLN A 76 -5.30 -10.51 3.92
C GLN A 76 -6.29 -11.20 3.00
N ARG A 77 -5.74 -12.01 2.09
CA ARG A 77 -6.51 -12.84 1.18
C ARG A 77 -7.49 -13.75 1.94
N ARG A 78 -8.78 -13.60 1.63
CA ARG A 78 -9.87 -14.41 2.19
C ARG A 78 -9.88 -15.79 1.57
N TYR A 79 -10.08 -16.79 2.41
CA TYR A 79 -10.24 -18.18 1.98
C TYR A 79 -11.53 -18.36 1.15
N GLY A 80 -11.48 -19.24 0.15
CA GLY A 80 -12.64 -19.62 -0.67
C GLY A 80 -12.90 -18.77 -1.92
N PHE A 81 -12.16 -17.67 -2.12
CA PHE A 81 -12.28 -16.85 -3.33
C PHE A 81 -11.25 -17.23 -4.41
N PRO A 82 -11.64 -17.30 -5.70
CA PRO A 82 -10.70 -17.55 -6.81
C PRO A 82 -9.57 -16.52 -6.86
N SER A 83 -8.34 -16.93 -7.19
CA SER A 83 -7.14 -16.07 -7.15
C SER A 83 -7.25 -14.75 -7.94
N TRP A 84 -8.09 -14.72 -8.97
CA TRP A 84 -8.34 -13.55 -9.81
C TRP A 84 -9.40 -12.58 -9.24
N SER A 85 -10.14 -12.98 -8.20
CA SER A 85 -11.21 -12.17 -7.61
C SER A 85 -10.62 -11.11 -6.67
N TRP A 86 -10.66 -9.85 -7.07
CA TRP A 86 -10.25 -8.70 -6.25
C TRP A 86 -11.03 -8.57 -4.93
N THR A 87 -12.31 -8.99 -4.89
CA THR A 87 -13.13 -8.98 -3.67
C THR A 87 -12.72 -10.01 -2.62
N GLY A 88 -11.97 -11.03 -3.02
CA GLY A 88 -11.40 -12.01 -2.11
C GLY A 88 -10.08 -11.58 -1.48
N TRP A 89 -9.54 -10.42 -1.85
CA TRP A 89 -8.41 -9.84 -1.14
C TRP A 89 -8.86 -9.24 0.19
#